data_AF-K2CYY9-F1
#
_entry.id   AF-K2CYY9-F1
#
_cell.length_a   1.000
_cell.length_b   1.000
_cell.length_c   1.000
_cell.angle_alpha   90.00
_cell.angle_beta   90.00
_cell.angle_gamma   90.00
#
_symmetry.space_group_name_H-M   'P 1'
#
loop_
_entity.id
_entity.type
_entity.pdbx_description
1 polymer ?
#
loop_
_entity_poly.entity_id
_entity_poly.type
_entity_poly.pdbx_seq_one_letter_code
_entity_poly.pdbx_strand_id
1 'polypeptide(L)'
;MIGLAGKPTLEFVKAFRALRRGVTLYALSVMGTPATVKALGADATGMAISQVVPLPSNVVTPVVRDFQAAWKASGATAEPSHLALEGYINARVFAEALQRAGRNPTRAAFIDATWNLKKWDLGGFEINATTPDRNASRFVELTLVGRDGRFIR
;
A
#
# COMPACT_ATOMS: atom_id res chain seq x y z
N MET A 1 1.04 -18.71 6.66
CA MET A 1 1.09 -17.50 5.83
C MET A 1 0.43 -17.81 4.49
N ILE A 2 -0.37 -16.90 3.95
CA ILE A 2 -1.07 -17.06 2.66
C ILE A 2 -0.33 -16.23 1.61
N GLY A 3 0.36 -16.90 0.68
CA GLY A 3 1.10 -16.27 -0.43
C GLY A 3 0.31 -16.15 -1.73
N LEU A 4 -1.02 -16.29 -1.68
CA LEU A 4 -1.91 -16.24 -2.84
C LEU A 4 -2.55 -14.84 -2.96
N ALA A 5 -2.93 -14.47 -4.17
CA ALA A 5 -3.69 -13.24 -4.45
C ALA A 5 -5.04 -13.55 -5.12
N GLY A 6 -6.04 -12.71 -4.87
CA GLY A 6 -7.34 -12.78 -5.54
C GLY A 6 -8.25 -13.89 -5.05
N LYS A 7 -9.08 -14.43 -5.96
CA LYS A 7 -10.16 -15.39 -5.65
C LYS A 7 -9.70 -16.64 -4.88
N PRO A 8 -8.56 -17.30 -5.21
CA PRO A 8 -8.09 -18.46 -4.46
C PRO A 8 -7.85 -18.18 -2.97
N THR A 9 -7.35 -17.00 -2.63
CA THR A 9 -7.17 -16.60 -1.22
C THR A 9 -8.50 -16.51 -0.48
N LEU A 10 -9.53 -15.97 -1.13
CA LEU A 10 -10.86 -15.85 -0.51
C LEU A 10 -11.45 -17.23 -0.21
N GLU A 11 -11.36 -18.15 -1.17
CA GLU A 11 -11.85 -19.51 -1.03
C GLU A 11 -11.09 -20.27 0.06
N PHE A 12 -9.76 -20.16 0.06
CA PHE A 12 -8.91 -20.75 1.08
C PHE A 12 -9.28 -20.25 2.49
N VAL A 13 -9.40 -18.92 2.68
CA VAL A 13 -9.72 -18.35 3.99
C VAL A 13 -11.08 -18.87 4.48
N LYS A 14 -12.10 -18.85 3.63
CA LYS A 14 -13.45 -19.33 4.00
C LYS A 14 -13.44 -20.82 4.36
N ALA A 15 -12.82 -21.66 3.53
CA ALA A 15 -12.72 -23.08 3.79
C ALA A 15 -11.94 -23.37 5.08
N PHE A 16 -10.80 -22.70 5.28
CA PHE A 16 -9.99 -22.89 6.48
C PHE A 16 -10.70 -22.42 7.74
N ARG A 17 -11.41 -21.29 7.69
CA ARG A 17 -12.19 -20.76 8.82
C ARG A 17 -13.35 -21.66 9.24
N ALA A 18 -13.96 -22.38 8.29
CA ALA A 18 -14.98 -23.40 8.60
C ALA A 18 -14.41 -24.56 9.42
N LEU A 19 -13.13 -24.90 9.24
CA LEU A 19 -12.46 -25.99 9.95
C LEU A 19 -11.80 -25.53 11.26
N ARG A 20 -11.16 -24.35 11.24
CA ARG A 20 -10.30 -23.86 12.33
C ARG A 20 -10.44 -22.35 12.52
N ARG A 21 -11.59 -21.93 13.05
CA ARG A 21 -11.80 -20.54 13.46
C ARG A 21 -10.89 -20.18 14.65
N GLY A 22 -10.41 -18.94 14.70
CA GLY A 22 -9.52 -18.43 15.76
C GLY A 22 -8.02 -18.49 15.48
N VAL A 23 -7.56 -19.23 14.46
CA VAL A 23 -6.14 -19.21 14.05
C VAL A 23 -5.79 -17.91 13.31
N THR A 24 -4.73 -17.22 13.70
CA THR A 24 -4.28 -16.01 12.97
C THR A 24 -3.79 -16.39 11.58
N LEU A 25 -4.37 -15.79 10.55
CA LEU A 25 -3.92 -15.92 9.18
C LEU A 25 -3.16 -14.66 8.77
N TYR A 26 -2.02 -14.84 8.10
CA TYR A 26 -1.19 -13.76 7.58
C TYR A 26 -1.36 -13.67 6.07
N ALA A 27 -1.58 -12.48 5.53
CA ALA A 27 -1.70 -12.21 4.10
C ALA A 27 -0.78 -11.06 3.65
N LEU A 28 -0.53 -10.98 2.34
CA LEU A 28 0.27 -9.93 1.72
C LEU A 28 -0.57 -8.68 1.41
N SER A 29 0.10 -7.54 1.17
CA SER A 29 -0.50 -6.21 0.93
C SER A 29 -1.57 -6.19 -0.17
N VAL A 30 -1.40 -7.02 -1.20
CA VAL A 30 -2.38 -7.17 -2.29
C VAL A 30 -3.76 -7.64 -1.80
N MET A 31 -3.82 -8.28 -0.64
CA MET A 31 -5.07 -8.68 0.02
C MET A 31 -5.60 -7.62 1.00
N GLY A 32 -4.84 -6.57 1.29
CA GLY A 32 -5.17 -5.48 2.22
C GLY A 32 -6.16 -4.45 1.70
N THR A 33 -7.01 -4.82 0.73
CA THR A 33 -7.99 -3.90 0.13
C THR A 33 -9.34 -3.96 0.83
N PRO A 34 -10.10 -2.84 0.89
CA PRO A 34 -11.47 -2.85 1.42
C PRO A 34 -12.37 -3.87 0.72
N ALA A 35 -12.19 -4.08 -0.59
CA ALA A 35 -12.95 -5.07 -1.36
C ALA A 35 -12.70 -6.51 -0.89
N THR A 36 -11.44 -6.87 -0.64
CA THR A 36 -11.07 -8.19 -0.10
C THR A 36 -11.67 -8.39 1.28
N VAL A 37 -11.51 -7.42 2.18
CA VAL A 37 -12.04 -7.53 3.55
C VAL A 37 -13.57 -7.64 3.52
N LYS A 38 -14.25 -6.86 2.68
CA LYS A 38 -15.70 -6.96 2.47
C LYS A 38 -16.12 -8.33 1.94
N ALA A 39 -15.38 -8.90 0.99
CA ALA A 39 -15.70 -10.21 0.39
C ALA A 39 -15.51 -11.38 1.37
N LEU A 40 -14.58 -11.24 2.31
CA LEU A 40 -14.35 -12.18 3.41
C LEU A 40 -15.36 -11.99 4.56
N GLY A 41 -15.82 -10.77 4.80
CA GLY A 41 -16.74 -10.45 5.89
C GLY A 41 -16.14 -10.87 7.25
N ALA A 42 -16.93 -11.59 8.05
CA ALA A 42 -16.52 -12.04 9.38
C ALA A 42 -15.23 -12.91 9.36
N ASP A 43 -14.95 -13.63 8.27
CA ASP A 43 -13.77 -14.48 8.14
C ASP A 43 -12.45 -13.71 8.09
N ALA A 44 -12.51 -12.41 7.72
CA ALA A 44 -11.37 -11.51 7.72
C ALA A 44 -10.90 -11.15 9.13
N THR A 45 -11.78 -11.22 10.13
CA THR A 45 -11.48 -10.77 11.49
C THR A 45 -10.25 -11.49 12.05
N GLY A 46 -9.31 -10.72 12.61
CA GLY A 46 -8.07 -11.25 13.18
C GLY A 46 -7.06 -11.75 12.15
N MET A 47 -7.27 -11.48 10.85
CA MET A 47 -6.21 -11.62 9.86
C MET A 47 -5.19 -10.50 10.01
N ALA A 48 -3.91 -10.85 9.94
CA ALA A 48 -2.80 -9.92 9.88
C ALA A 48 -2.37 -9.72 8.41
N ILE A 49 -2.20 -8.48 7.98
CA ILE A 49 -1.85 -8.13 6.61
C ILE A 49 -0.60 -7.27 6.62
N SER A 50 0.42 -7.71 5.88
CA SER A 50 1.60 -6.88 5.64
C SER A 50 1.25 -5.75 4.69
N GLN A 51 1.55 -4.52 5.07
CA GLN A 51 1.34 -3.31 4.28
C GLN A 51 2.69 -2.77 3.84
N VAL A 52 2.76 -2.29 2.60
CA VAL A 52 3.97 -1.70 2.00
C VAL A 52 3.95 -0.17 2.00
N VAL A 53 2.86 0.41 2.50
CA VAL A 53 2.66 1.83 2.74
C VAL A 53 2.04 2.03 4.12
N PRO A 54 2.16 3.22 4.74
CA PRO A 54 1.54 3.50 6.02
C PRO A 54 0.01 3.34 5.99
N LEU A 55 -0.60 3.21 7.16
CA LEU A 55 -2.06 3.19 7.28
C LEU A 55 -2.67 4.48 6.68
N PRO A 56 -3.60 4.39 5.69
CA PRO A 56 -4.15 5.56 4.99
C PRO A 56 -4.93 6.54 5.88
N SER A 57 -5.37 6.13 7.06
CA SER A 57 -6.04 6.99 8.04
C SER A 57 -5.06 7.67 9.01
N ASN A 58 -3.79 7.28 9.04
CA ASN A 58 -2.80 7.82 9.96
C ASN A 58 -2.22 9.16 9.46
N VAL A 59 -3.01 10.23 9.59
CA VAL A 59 -2.66 11.60 9.17
C VAL A 59 -1.51 12.24 9.95
N VAL A 60 -1.01 11.59 11.00
CA VAL A 60 0.23 12.01 11.68
C VAL A 60 1.41 11.91 10.73
N THR A 61 1.43 10.91 9.83
CA THR A 61 2.44 10.78 8.78
C THR A 61 2.19 11.80 7.66
N PRO A 62 3.14 12.71 7.36
CA PRO A 62 2.91 13.77 6.38
C PRO A 62 2.46 13.31 4.99
N VAL A 63 3.04 12.25 4.42
CA VAL A 63 2.59 11.73 3.11
C VAL A 63 1.14 11.25 3.11
N VAL A 64 0.68 10.70 4.24
CA VAL A 64 -0.71 10.25 4.38
C VAL A 64 -1.65 11.45 4.47
N ARG A 65 -1.24 12.51 5.18
CA ARG A 65 -2.00 13.76 5.25
C ARG A 65 -2.13 14.42 3.86
N ASP A 66 -1.03 14.50 3.12
CA ASP A 66 -1.03 15.06 1.76
C ASP A 66 -1.90 14.21 0.82
N PHE A 67 -1.83 12.88 0.94
CA PHE A 67 -2.69 11.96 0.21
C PHE A 67 -4.17 12.19 0.53
N GLN A 68 -4.55 12.30 1.80
CA GLN A 68 -5.94 12.55 2.22
C GLN A 68 -6.48 13.87 1.66
N ALA A 69 -5.66 14.91 1.66
CA ALA A 69 -6.02 16.20 1.06
C ALA A 69 -6.24 16.08 -0.46
N ALA A 70 -5.31 15.42 -1.17
CA ALA A 70 -5.41 15.19 -2.61
C ALA A 70 -6.61 14.29 -2.98
N TRP A 71 -6.88 13.27 -2.17
CA TRP A 71 -8.01 12.34 -2.34
C TRP A 71 -9.35 13.06 -2.21
N LYS A 72 -9.48 13.94 -1.21
CA LYS A 72 -10.68 14.78 -1.07
C LYS A 72 -10.82 15.75 -2.24
N ALA A 73 -9.72 16.37 -2.66
CA ALA A 73 -9.72 17.34 -3.76
C ALA A 73 -10.02 16.71 -5.13
N SER A 74 -9.72 15.42 -5.32
CA SER A 74 -10.01 14.72 -6.58
C SER A 74 -11.51 14.40 -6.77
N GLY A 75 -12.33 14.57 -5.73
CA GLY A 75 -13.75 14.21 -5.76
C GLY A 75 -14.01 12.71 -5.68
N ALA A 76 -13.01 11.91 -5.28
CA ALA A 76 -13.19 10.47 -5.11
C ALA A 76 -14.24 10.18 -4.02
N THR A 77 -15.22 9.34 -4.36
CA THR A 77 -16.26 8.90 -3.43
C THR A 77 -15.93 7.59 -2.72
N ALA A 78 -14.90 6.88 -3.20
CA ALA A 78 -14.42 5.67 -2.57
C ALA A 78 -13.60 5.99 -1.31
N GLU A 79 -13.63 5.08 -0.35
CA GLU A 79 -12.83 5.20 0.87
C GLU A 79 -11.33 5.14 0.55
N PRO A 80 -10.49 5.96 1.21
CA PRO A 80 -9.05 5.85 1.14
C PRO A 80 -8.58 4.45 1.52
N SER A 81 -7.63 3.90 0.75
CA SER A 81 -7.14 2.53 0.95
C SER A 81 -5.62 2.45 0.76
N HIS A 82 -5.00 1.37 1.24
CA HIS A 82 -3.56 1.15 1.06
C HIS A 82 -3.18 1.17 -0.43
N LEU A 83 -4.01 0.55 -1.28
CA LEU A 83 -3.81 0.56 -2.73
C LEU A 83 -3.87 1.98 -3.32
N ALA A 84 -4.81 2.81 -2.86
CA ALA A 84 -4.94 4.19 -3.32
C ALA A 84 -3.74 5.05 -2.87
N LEU A 85 -3.28 4.88 -1.62
CA LEU A 85 -2.10 5.56 -1.10
C LEU A 85 -0.82 5.12 -1.83
N GLU A 86 -0.67 3.82 -2.11
CA GLU A 86 0.44 3.29 -2.91
C GLU A 86 0.45 3.91 -4.31
N GLY A 87 -0.71 3.98 -4.98
CA GLY A 87 -0.84 4.68 -6.25
C GLY A 87 -0.45 6.15 -6.18
N TYR A 88 -0.86 6.86 -5.11
CA TYR A 88 -0.47 8.25 -4.87
C TYR A 88 1.04 8.42 -4.69
N ILE A 89 1.66 7.57 -3.86
CA ILE A 89 3.12 7.57 -3.65
C ILE A 89 3.85 7.31 -4.97
N ASN A 90 3.42 6.30 -5.74
CA ASN A 90 4.00 6.00 -7.05
C ASN A 90 3.89 7.19 -8.01
N ALA A 91 2.76 7.89 -8.02
CA ALA A 91 2.58 9.10 -8.83
C ALA A 91 3.48 10.26 -8.37
N ARG A 92 3.65 10.47 -7.06
CA ARG A 92 4.56 11.48 -6.49
C ARG A 92 6.01 11.17 -6.86
N VAL A 93 6.44 9.91 -6.75
CA VAL A 93 7.77 9.44 -7.16
C VAL A 93 8.01 9.67 -8.65
N PHE A 94 7.03 9.32 -9.49
CA PHE A 94 7.10 9.55 -10.92
C PHE A 94 7.26 11.04 -11.24
N ALA A 95 6.43 11.89 -10.62
CA ALA A 95 6.49 13.34 -10.83
C ALA A 95 7.84 13.94 -10.40
N GLU A 96 8.38 13.49 -9.25
CA GLU A 96 9.70 13.91 -8.77
C GLU A 96 10.82 13.52 -9.75
N ALA A 97 10.83 12.26 -10.21
CA ALA A 97 11.81 11.80 -11.18
C ALA A 97 11.72 12.59 -12.50
N LEU A 98 10.50 12.90 -12.95
CA LEU A 98 10.26 13.70 -14.15
C LEU A 98 10.77 15.14 -13.99
N GLN A 99 10.56 15.77 -12.83
CA GLN A 99 11.11 17.10 -12.54
C GLN A 99 12.64 17.10 -12.54
N ARG A 100 13.26 16.07 -11.94
CA ARG A 100 14.72 15.91 -11.91
C ARG A 100 15.35 15.61 -13.27
N ALA A 101 14.58 15.06 -14.21
CA ALA A 101 15.02 14.86 -15.58
C ALA A 101 15.18 16.18 -16.38
N GLY A 102 14.74 17.32 -15.82
CA GLY A 102 14.93 18.66 -16.38
C GLY A 102 13.88 19.07 -17.41
N ARG A 103 14.11 20.22 -18.08
CA ARG A 103 13.12 20.92 -18.91
C ARG A 103 12.64 20.12 -20.14
N ASN A 104 13.50 19.29 -20.72
CA ASN A 104 13.21 18.50 -21.92
C ASN A 104 13.49 17.01 -21.61
N PRO A 105 12.64 16.35 -20.80
CA PRO A 105 12.92 15.01 -20.32
C PRO A 105 12.91 14.01 -21.47
N THR A 106 13.93 13.16 -21.52
CA THR A 106 13.97 11.96 -22.37
C THR A 106 13.72 10.72 -21.52
N ARG A 107 13.39 9.58 -22.14
CA ARG A 107 13.27 8.30 -21.43
C ARG A 107 14.54 7.96 -20.64
N ALA A 108 15.71 8.17 -21.24
CA ALA A 108 17.00 7.90 -20.60
C ALA A 108 17.19 8.81 -19.38
N ALA A 109 17.01 10.13 -19.54
CA ALA A 109 17.15 11.09 -18.44
C ALA A 109 16.16 10.82 -17.30
N PHE A 110 14.93 10.39 -17.60
CA PHE A 110 13.95 9.99 -16.59
C PHE A 110 14.39 8.76 -15.80
N ILE A 111 14.88 7.72 -16.48
CA ILE A 111 15.39 6.50 -15.83
C ILE A 111 16.59 6.83 -14.94
N ASP A 112 17.53 7.64 -15.45
CA ASP A 112 18.70 8.08 -14.69
C ASP A 112 18.32 8.92 -13.47
N ALA A 113 17.33 9.81 -13.61
CA ALA A 113 16.79 10.59 -12.50
C ALA A 113 16.12 9.70 -11.45
N THR A 114 15.39 8.67 -11.89
CA THR A 114 14.72 7.70 -11.01
C THR A 114 15.72 6.94 -10.16
N TRP A 115 16.79 6.39 -10.76
CA TRP A 115 17.83 5.67 -10.02
C TRP A 115 18.80 6.57 -9.24
N ASN A 116 18.60 7.89 -9.30
CA ASN A 116 19.26 8.87 -8.47
C ASN A 116 18.36 9.45 -7.36
N LEU A 117 17.16 8.90 -7.15
CA LEU A 117 16.34 9.18 -5.97
C LEU A 117 16.95 8.48 -4.74
N LYS A 118 18.03 9.05 -4.21
CA LYS A 118 18.79 8.51 -3.07
C LYS A 118 18.26 9.10 -1.77
N LYS A 119 17.65 8.25 -0.93
CA LYS A 119 17.07 8.62 0.38
C LYS A 119 16.19 9.88 0.32
N TRP A 120 15.37 9.99 -0.72
CA TRP A 120 14.42 11.09 -0.83
C TRP A 120 13.29 10.87 0.17
N ASP A 121 13.13 11.81 1.11
CA ASP A 121 12.05 11.78 2.09
C ASP A 121 10.77 12.36 1.48
N LEU A 122 9.81 11.49 1.17
CA LEU A 122 8.46 11.87 0.78
C LEU A 122 7.59 11.91 2.05
N GLY A 123 7.79 12.93 2.88
CA GLY A 123 6.92 13.20 4.03
C GLY A 123 6.85 12.07 5.06
N GLY A 124 8.00 11.56 5.50
CA GLY A 124 8.15 10.44 6.41
C GLY A 124 8.17 9.06 5.73
N PHE A 125 8.13 9.01 4.39
CA PHE A 125 8.27 7.78 3.61
C PHE A 125 9.51 7.89 2.70
N GLU A 126 10.58 7.19 3.08
CA GLU A 126 11.84 7.22 2.33
C GLU A 126 11.72 6.44 1.00
N ILE A 127 12.18 7.08 -0.06
CA ILE A 127 12.41 6.47 -1.38
C ILE A 127 13.91 6.46 -1.64
N ASN A 128 14.46 5.26 -1.81
CA ASN A 128 15.86 5.01 -2.09
C ASN A 128 16.02 4.09 -3.30
N ALA A 129 15.74 4.64 -4.49
CA ALA A 129 15.90 3.94 -5.75
C ALA A 129 17.33 4.14 -6.26
N THR A 130 18.17 3.12 -6.15
CA THR A 130 19.62 3.22 -6.48
C THR A 130 20.07 2.28 -7.58
N THR A 131 19.30 1.24 -7.89
CA THR A 131 19.60 0.26 -8.93
C THR A 131 18.28 -0.32 -9.43
N PRO A 132 18.16 -0.62 -10.74
CA PRO A 132 17.14 -1.55 -11.20
C PRO A 132 17.24 -2.85 -10.39
N ASP A 133 16.09 -3.47 -10.11
CA ASP A 133 15.94 -4.74 -9.37
C ASP A 133 16.06 -4.70 -7.84
N ARG A 134 16.23 -3.51 -7.24
CA ARG A 134 16.10 -3.36 -5.77
C ARG A 134 14.86 -2.54 -5.41
N ASN A 135 14.12 -3.02 -4.40
CA ASN A 135 13.01 -2.27 -3.83
C ASN A 135 13.47 -0.88 -3.36
N ALA A 136 12.78 0.15 -3.84
CA ALA A 136 13.05 1.54 -3.49
C ALA A 136 12.59 1.90 -2.07
N SER A 137 11.76 1.08 -1.43
CA SER A 137 11.36 1.23 -0.04
C SER A 137 11.57 -0.08 0.72
N ARG A 138 11.86 0.06 2.01
CA ARG A 138 11.91 -1.06 2.97
C ARG A 138 10.76 -0.99 3.98
N PHE A 139 9.81 -0.07 3.78
CA PHE A 139 8.68 0.08 4.67
C PHE A 139 7.83 -1.19 4.65
N VAL A 140 7.64 -1.77 5.82
CA VAL A 140 6.66 -2.83 6.03
C VAL A 140 6.00 -2.57 7.38
N GLU A 141 4.69 -2.60 7.41
CA GLU A 141 3.89 -2.57 8.64
C GLU A 141 2.97 -3.80 8.66
N LEU A 142 2.64 -4.30 9.84
CA LEU A 142 1.58 -5.29 10.00
C LEU A 142 0.32 -4.58 10.51
N THR A 143 -0.78 -4.81 9.81
CA THR A 143 -2.11 -4.34 10.23
C THR A 143 -2.98 -5.55 10.55
N LEU A 144 -3.86 -5.42 11.54
CA LEU A 144 -4.86 -6.44 11.86
C LEU A 144 -6.22 -6.00 11.32
N VAL A 145 -7.03 -6.95 10.85
CA VAL A 145 -8.44 -6.68 10.53
C VAL A 145 -9.28 -6.79 11.80
N GLY A 146 -9.87 -5.68 12.20
CA GLY A 146 -10.81 -5.58 13.32
C GLY A 146 -12.16 -6.24 13.03
N ARG A 147 -12.99 -6.37 14.08
CA ARG A 147 -14.35 -6.93 13.98
C ARG A 147 -15.29 -6.08 13.12
N ASP A 148 -15.01 -4.79 13.00
CA ASP A 148 -15.71 -3.84 12.15
C ASP A 148 -15.21 -3.84 10.69
N GLY A 149 -14.26 -4.72 10.36
CA GLY A 149 -13.67 -4.81 9.03
C GLY A 149 -12.66 -3.70 8.73
N ARG A 150 -12.28 -2.87 9.72
CA ARG A 150 -11.24 -1.85 9.55
C ARG A 150 -9.86 -2.40 9.86
N PHE A 151 -8.85 -1.78 9.27
CA PHE A 151 -7.46 -2.03 9.62
C PHE A 151 -7.10 -1.29 10.89
N ILE A 152 -6.50 -2.00 11.83
CA ILE A 152 -5.89 -1.45 13.04
C ILE A 152 -4.40 -1.75 13.05
N ARG A 153 -3.63 -0.82 13.60
CA ARG A 153 -2.19 -0.94 13.82
C ARG A 153 -1.94 -1.43 15.24
#